data_AF-X1ICX7-F1
#
_entry.id   AF-X1ICX7-F1
#
_cell.length_a   1.000
_cell.length_b   1.000
_cell.length_c   1.000
_cell.angle_alpha   90.00
_cell.angle_beta   90.00
_cell.angle_gamma   90.00
#
_symmetry.space_group_name_H-M   'P 1'
#
loop_
_entity.id
_entity.type
_entity.pdbx_description
1 polymer ?
#
loop_
_entity_poly.entity_id
_entity_poly.type
_entity_poly.pdbx_seq_one_letter_code
_entity_poly.pdbx_strand_id
1 'polypeptide(L)'
;ILEAMAMAIPVVTTSLGAEGIPVEDMHNIVIANDPETFVNRVVKLFKNDELYQRISQRSRALVEEKFSWQKGTEILEGVLEKTVVKDK
;
A
#
# COMPACT_ATOMS: atom_id res chain seq x y z
N ILE A 1 -0.85 5.17 -5.63
CA ILE A 1 -0.45 3.84 -5.09
C ILE A 1 -1.62 3.16 -4.39
N LEU A 2 -2.17 3.75 -3.32
CA LEU A 2 -3.25 3.14 -2.53
C LEU A 2 -4.48 2.75 -3.36
N GLU A 3 -4.90 3.58 -4.31
CA GLU A 3 -6.03 3.27 -5.21
C GLU A 3 -5.78 2.01 -6.07
N ALA A 4 -4.58 1.87 -6.63
CA ALA A 4 -4.20 0.67 -7.39
C ALA A 4 -4.18 -0.57 -6.50
N MET A 5 -3.63 -0.45 -5.29
CA MET A 5 -3.63 -1.52 -4.30
C MET A 5 -5.06 -1.90 -3.88
N ALA A 6 -5.97 -0.93 -3.71
CA ALA A 6 -7.38 -1.16 -3.42
C ALA A 6 -8.06 -2.00 -4.51
N MET A 7 -7.68 -1.76 -5.77
CA MET A 7 -8.14 -2.53 -6.94
C MET A 7 -7.44 -3.89 -7.10
N ALA A 8 -6.63 -4.33 -6.12
CA ALA A 8 -5.77 -5.51 -6.21
C ALA A 8 -4.82 -5.48 -7.42
N ILE A 9 -4.31 -4.31 -7.78
CA ILE A 9 -3.30 -4.15 -8.83
C ILE A 9 -1.92 -4.01 -8.16
N PRO A 10 -0.95 -4.91 -8.43
CA PRO A 10 0.43 -4.78 -7.95
C PRO A 10 1.05 -3.47 -8.42
N VAL A 11 1.80 -2.82 -7.53
CA VAL A 11 2.48 -1.56 -7.83
C VAL A 11 3.99 -1.77 -7.82
N VAL A 12 4.64 -1.38 -8.93
CA VAL A 12 6.09 -1.15 -8.98
C VAL A 12 6.33 0.34 -8.80
N THR A 13 7.19 0.73 -7.87
CA THR A 13 7.50 2.14 -7.57
C THR A 13 8.92 2.27 -7.02
N THR A 14 9.41 3.50 -6.87
CA THR A 14 10.65 3.78 -6.12
C THR A 14 10.39 3.75 -4.62
N SER A 15 11.47 3.63 -3.82
CA SER A 15 11.42 3.79 -2.36
C SER A 15 10.81 5.14 -1.97
N LEU A 16 11.12 6.20 -2.72
CA LEU A 16 10.54 7.53 -2.52
C LEU A 16 9.03 7.55 -2.79
N GLY A 17 8.58 6.91 -3.87
CA GLY A 17 7.14 6.83 -4.16
C GLY A 17 6.35 6.04 -3.12
N ALA A 18 6.99 5.08 -2.45
CA ALA A 18 6.40 4.27 -1.38
C ALA A 18 6.51 4.92 0.02
N GLU A 19 7.12 6.09 0.14
CA GLU A 19 7.37 6.74 1.43
C GLU A 19 6.06 6.97 2.21
N GLY A 20 6.10 6.72 3.52
CA GLY A 20 4.95 6.87 4.41
C GLY A 20 3.89 5.76 4.30
N ILE A 21 4.06 4.80 3.40
CA ILE A 21 3.20 3.61 3.30
C ILE A 21 3.92 2.44 4.00
N PRO A 22 3.27 1.71 4.93
CA PRO A 22 3.88 0.58 5.64
C PRO A 22 3.92 -0.67 4.76
N VAL A 23 4.77 -0.63 3.73
CA VAL A 23 4.97 -1.68 2.73
C VAL A 23 6.30 -2.39 2.88
N GLU A 24 6.37 -3.60 2.37
CA GLU A 24 7.55 -4.44 2.32
C GLU A 24 7.78 -4.92 0.88
N ASP A 25 9.02 -4.73 0.41
CA ASP A 25 9.41 -5.08 -0.96
C ASP A 25 9.20 -6.59 -1.25
N MET A 26 8.67 -6.90 -2.43
CA MET A 26 8.32 -8.26 -2.88
C MET A 26 7.26 -8.98 -2.01
N HIS A 27 6.66 -8.28 -1.05
CA HIS A 27 5.58 -8.79 -0.21
C HIS A 27 4.22 -8.19 -0.59
N ASN A 28 4.05 -6.88 -0.46
CA ASN A 28 2.81 -6.14 -0.76
C ASN A 28 3.05 -4.94 -1.69
N ILE A 29 4.29 -4.72 -2.13
CA ILE A 29 4.69 -3.77 -3.16
C ILE A 29 5.94 -4.31 -3.86
N VAL A 30 6.34 -3.70 -4.97
CA VAL A 30 7.63 -3.97 -5.62
C VAL A 30 8.42 -2.67 -5.74
N ILE A 31 9.60 -2.63 -5.13
CA ILE A 31 10.46 -1.44 -5.08
C ILE A 31 11.57 -1.52 -6.12
N ALA A 32 11.73 -0.48 -6.94
CA ALA A 32 12.81 -0.35 -7.90
C ALA A 32 13.30 1.09 -7.95
N ASN A 33 14.58 1.33 -7.67
CA ASN A 33 15.14 2.68 -7.54
C ASN A 33 15.92 3.16 -8.77
N ASP A 34 16.18 2.26 -9.72
CA ASP A 34 16.86 2.55 -10.98
C ASP A 34 16.07 1.96 -12.17
N PRO A 35 16.24 2.50 -13.39
CA PRO A 35 15.48 2.07 -14.55
C PRO A 35 15.63 0.59 -14.90
N GLU A 36 16.83 0.02 -14.77
CA GLU A 36 17.10 -1.38 -15.13
C GLU A 36 16.37 -2.33 -14.19
N THR A 37 16.48 -2.09 -12.89
CA THR A 37 15.74 -2.84 -11.86
C THR A 37 14.23 -2.70 -12.04
N PHE A 38 13.75 -1.51 -12.44
CA PHE A 38 12.33 -1.26 -12.65
C PHE A 38 11.78 -2.13 -13.78
N VAL A 39 12.43 -2.12 -14.95
CA VAL A 39 12.05 -2.94 -16.09
C VAL A 39 12.08 -4.42 -15.72
N ASN A 40 13.17 -4.88 -15.09
CA ASN A 40 13.33 -6.28 -14.70
C ASN A 40 12.21 -6.74 -13.74
N ARG A 41 11.81 -5.90 -12.79
CA ARG A 41 10.76 -6.20 -11.82
C ARG A 41 9.36 -6.17 -12.43
N VAL A 42 9.09 -5.24 -13.34
CA VAL A 42 7.85 -5.24 -14.14
C VAL A 42 7.74 -6.54 -14.94
N VAL A 43 8.79 -6.90 -15.69
CA VAL A 43 8.80 -8.14 -16.48
C VAL A 43 8.64 -9.38 -15.58
N LYS A 44 9.27 -9.40 -14.40
CA LYS A 44 9.14 -10.49 -13.42
C LYS A 44 7.69 -10.66 -12.94
N LEU A 45 6.99 -9.57 -12.65
CA LEU A 45 5.57 -9.61 -12.28
C LEU A 45 4.71 -10.11 -13.44
N PHE A 46 4.92 -9.60 -14.66
CA PHE A 46 4.15 -10.00 -15.84
C PHE A 46 4.33 -11.48 -16.23
N LYS A 47 5.50 -12.07 -15.95
CA LYS A 47 5.80 -13.47 -16.31
C LYS A 47 5.49 -14.48 -15.21
N ASN A 48 5.12 -14.03 -14.01
CA ASN A 48 4.90 -14.90 -12.87
C ASN A 48 3.54 -14.60 -12.23
N ASP A 49 2.52 -15.33 -12.69
CA ASP A 49 1.14 -15.17 -12.23
C ASP A 49 0.99 -15.40 -10.73
N GLU A 50 1.71 -16.38 -10.16
CA GLU A 50 1.66 -16.67 -8.72
C GLU A 50 2.18 -15.46 -7.91
N LEU A 51 3.31 -14.89 -8.32
CA LEU A 51 3.88 -13.71 -7.70
C LEU A 51 2.94 -12.49 -7.86
N TYR A 52 2.38 -12.30 -9.05
CA TYR A 52 1.42 -11.24 -9.33
C TYR A 52 0.23 -11.34 -8.38
N GLN A 53 -0.41 -12.51 -8.31
CA GLN A 53 -1.60 -12.73 -7.47
C GLN A 53 -1.27 -12.56 -5.99
N ARG A 54 -0.12 -13.07 -5.53
CA ARG A 54 0.30 -12.93 -4.13
C ARG A 54 0.48 -11.47 -3.73
N ILE A 55 1.15 -10.67 -4.56
CA ILE A 55 1.36 -9.24 -4.27
C ILE A 55 0.05 -8.47 -4.37
N SER A 56 -0.80 -8.79 -5.36
CA SER A 56 -2.14 -8.20 -5.53
C SER A 56 -3.01 -8.34 -4.28
N GLN A 57 -3.06 -9.56 -3.73
CA GLN A 57 -3.87 -9.86 -2.56
C GLN A 57 -3.33 -9.17 -1.31
N ARG A 58 -2.00 -9.20 -1.11
CA ARG A 58 -1.36 -8.57 0.05
C ARG A 58 -1.42 -7.05 0.00
N SER A 59 -1.30 -6.45 -1.17
CA SER A 59 -1.42 -5.00 -1.34
C SER A 59 -2.84 -4.52 -1.05
N ARG A 60 -3.86 -5.26 -1.52
CA ARG A 60 -5.26 -4.97 -1.20
C ARG A 60 -5.57 -5.14 0.28
N ALA A 61 -5.11 -6.23 0.90
CA ALA A 61 -5.30 -6.46 2.33
C ALA A 61 -4.75 -5.31 3.18
N LEU A 62 -3.58 -4.77 2.81
CA LEU A 62 -3.00 -3.60 3.49
C LEU A 62 -3.92 -2.37 3.43
N VAL A 63 -4.53 -2.11 2.26
CA VAL A 63 -5.45 -0.98 2.10
C VAL A 63 -6.71 -1.19 2.91
N GLU A 64 -7.31 -2.39 2.87
CA GLU A 64 -8.51 -2.71 3.64
C GLU A 64 -8.28 -2.58 5.14
N GLU A 65 -7.12 -3.02 5.64
CA GLU A 65 -6.75 -2.98 7.06
C GLU A 65 -6.42 -1.56 7.56
N LYS A 66 -5.69 -0.76 6.78
CA LYS A 66 -5.06 0.48 7.29
C LYS A 66 -5.55 1.77 6.62
N PHE A 67 -6.06 1.69 5.40
CA PHE A 67 -6.37 2.86 4.56
C PHE A 67 -7.83 2.89 4.07
N SER A 68 -8.70 2.05 4.64
CA SER A 68 -10.13 2.10 4.36
C SER A 68 -10.76 3.38 4.90
N TRP A 69 -11.88 3.79 4.30
CA TRP A 69 -12.64 4.96 4.76
C TRP A 69 -13.07 4.82 6.23
N GLN A 70 -13.51 3.61 6.59
CA GLN A 70 -13.87 3.25 7.95
C GLN A 70 -12.69 3.48 8.89
N LYS A 71 -11.50 3.02 8.52
CA LYS A 71 -10.32 3.18 9.38
C LYS A 71 -9.90 4.63 9.56
N GLY A 72 -9.95 5.43 8.49
CA GLY A 72 -9.70 6.86 8.56
C GLY A 72 -10.69 7.59 9.47
N THR A 73 -11.98 7.22 9.39
CA THR A 73 -13.05 7.80 10.21
C THR A 73 -12.86 7.47 11.69
N GLU A 74 -12.59 6.20 12.04
CA GLU A 74 -12.30 5.78 13.42
C GLU A 74 -11.15 6.59 14.06
N ILE A 75 -10.07 6.80 13.30
CA ILE A 75 -8.92 7.58 13.77
C ILE A 75 -9.32 9.03 14.01
N LEU A 76 -10.06 9.62 13.07
CA LEU A 76 -10.51 11.01 13.17
C LEU A 76 -11.44 11.20 14.38
N GLU A 77 -12.43 10.34 14.55
CA GLU A 77 -13.35 10.36 15.70
C GLU A 77 -12.59 10.27 17.02
N GLY A 78 -11.65 9.33 17.15
CA GLY A 78 -10.84 9.18 18.35
C GLY A 78 -9.96 10.40 18.67
N VAL A 79 -9.55 11.18 17.67
CA VAL A 79 -8.84 12.45 17.88
C VAL A 79 -9.82 13.55 18.31
N LEU A 80 -10.97 13.66 17.65
CA LEU A 80 -12.00 14.66 17.97
C LEU A 80 -12.52 14.48 19.40
N GLU A 81 -12.82 13.24 19.82
CA GLU A 81 -13.25 12.93 21.18
C GLU A 81 -12.22 13.38 22.23
N LYS A 82 -10.94 13.09 22.00
CA LYS A 82 -9.85 13.47 22.93
C LYS A 82 -9.69 14.97 23.06
N THR A 83 -9.92 15.72 21.99
CA THR A 83 -9.79 17.19 21.99
C THR A 83 -11.02 17.85 22.60
N VAL A 84 -12.23 17.42 22.24
CA VAL A 84 -13.48 18.03 22.73
C VAL A 84 -13.73 17.73 24.20
N VAL A 85 -13.33 16.55 24.70
CA VAL A 85 -13.58 16.14 26.10
C VAL A 85 -12.55 16.72 27.07
N LYS A 86 -11.36 17.14 26.61
CA LYS A 86 -10.31 17.73 27.47
C LYS A 86 -10.57 19.16 27.93
N ASP A 87 -11.52 19.87 27.31
CA ASP A 87 -11.86 21.27 27.64
C ASP A 87 -13.04 21.39 28.64
N LYS A 88 -13.30 20.34 29.44
CA LYS A 88 -14.19 20.39 30.61
C LYS A 88 -13.43 19.99 31.87
#